data_AF-A0A1D6S8L5-F1
#
_entry.id   AF-A0A1D6S8L5-F1
#
_cell.length_a   1.000
_cell.length_b   1.000
_cell.length_c   1.000
_cell.angle_alpha   90.00
_cell.angle_beta   90.00
_cell.angle_gamma   90.00
#
_symmetry.space_group_name_H-M   'P 1'
#
loop_
_entity.id
_entity.type
_entity.pdbx_description
1 polymer ?
#
loop_
_entity_poly.entity_id
_entity_poly.type
_entity_poly.pdbx_seq_one_letter_code
_entity_poly.pdbx_strand_id
1 'polypeptide(L)'
;MASPEPSAGGDAASQSAAVQPLQLPTPEEIKGQEMMNNCAVRSVLSGVMGGGLGVLMGLFFGALENPIMSEEMTARQQIVYQAKQMGRKSMSHAKTFAVMGLIFSAAECVVEKARAKHDITNSAVAGCVTGGALAAKGGPQATCIGCVGFGAFSVAIEKFMERHT
;
A
#
# COMPACT_ATOMS: atom_id res chain seq x y z
N MET A 1 57.13 7.16 -13.40
CA MET A 1 58.13 6.72 -12.40
C MET A 1 57.34 6.18 -11.22
N ALA A 2 57.43 4.95 -10.74
CA ALA A 2 57.99 3.67 -11.16
C ALA A 2 57.20 2.59 -10.37
N SER A 3 56.90 1.44 -10.96
CA SER A 3 56.31 0.27 -10.26
C SER A 3 57.36 -0.43 -9.37
N PRO A 4 56.96 -1.37 -8.49
CA PRO A 4 56.80 -2.76 -8.94
C PRO A 4 55.61 -3.54 -8.30
N GLU A 5 55.08 -4.51 -9.06
CA GLU A 5 54.38 -5.70 -8.55
C GLU A 5 55.41 -6.82 -8.29
N PRO A 6 55.08 -7.82 -7.45
CA PRO A 6 54.75 -9.12 -8.02
C PRO A 6 53.58 -9.88 -7.34
N SER A 7 52.78 -10.49 -8.22
CA SER A 7 51.91 -11.68 -8.14
C SER A 7 52.02 -12.65 -6.94
N ALA A 8 50.86 -13.07 -6.39
CA ALA A 8 50.46 -14.49 -6.28
C ALA A 8 49.05 -14.68 -5.64
N GLY A 9 48.09 -15.14 -6.46
CA GLY A 9 47.18 -16.24 -6.12
C GLY A 9 45.92 -15.99 -5.26
N GLY A 10 44.75 -16.25 -5.84
CA GLY A 10 43.67 -16.97 -5.15
C GLY A 10 42.32 -16.26 -5.07
N ASP A 11 41.36 -16.73 -5.87
CA ASP A 11 39.93 -16.53 -5.71
C ASP A 11 39.41 -16.93 -4.31
N ALA A 12 38.31 -16.29 -3.92
CA ALA A 12 37.29 -16.75 -2.97
C ALA A 12 37.59 -16.71 -1.46
N ALA A 13 36.49 -16.43 -0.76
CA ALA A 13 36.18 -16.78 0.63
C ALA A 13 36.51 -15.76 1.74
N SER A 14 35.39 -15.19 2.23
CA SER A 14 35.09 -15.08 3.65
C SER A 14 35.75 -13.92 4.39
N GLN A 15 35.14 -12.74 4.25
CA GLN A 15 35.19 -11.73 5.30
C GLN A 15 34.70 -12.39 6.59
N SER A 16 35.68 -12.61 7.47
CA SER A 16 35.59 -13.14 8.81
C SER A 16 34.36 -12.62 9.55
N ALA A 17 33.47 -13.55 9.83
CA ALA A 17 32.44 -13.55 10.86
C ALA A 17 32.66 -12.56 12.03
N ALA A 18 32.16 -11.34 11.88
CA ALA A 18 31.69 -10.56 13.02
C ALA A 18 30.27 -11.06 13.31
N VAL A 19 30.15 -12.07 14.17
CA VAL A 19 28.86 -12.55 14.68
C VAL A 19 28.27 -11.41 15.51
N GLN A 20 27.43 -10.57 14.87
CA GLN A 20 26.55 -9.71 15.64
C GLN A 20 25.69 -10.62 16.53
N PRO A 21 25.56 -10.34 17.83
CA PRO A 21 24.68 -11.12 18.69
C PRO A 21 23.28 -11.08 18.07
N LEU A 22 22.75 -12.25 17.70
CA LEU A 22 21.36 -12.39 17.28
C LEU A 22 20.50 -11.95 18.47
N GLN A 23 20.04 -10.70 18.45
CA GLN A 23 18.97 -10.26 19.32
C GLN A 23 17.76 -11.09 18.93
N LEU A 24 17.45 -12.11 19.74
CA LEU A 24 16.24 -12.88 19.59
C LEU A 24 15.07 -11.90 19.75
N PRO A 25 14.21 -11.75 18.74
CA PRO A 25 13.04 -10.88 18.85
C PRO A 25 12.26 -11.34 20.08
N THR A 26 11.78 -10.39 20.86
CA THR A 26 10.93 -10.69 22.01
C THR A 26 9.73 -11.53 21.56
N PRO A 27 9.12 -12.36 22.42
CA PRO A 27 7.96 -13.17 22.03
C PRO A 27 6.78 -12.33 21.51
N GLU A 28 6.73 -11.03 21.81
CA GLU A 28 5.77 -10.06 21.26
C GLU A 28 6.12 -9.67 19.82
N GLU A 29 7.39 -9.43 19.50
CA GLU A 29 7.87 -9.14 18.14
C GLU A 29 7.75 -10.36 17.21
N ILE A 30 7.99 -11.58 17.73
CA ILE A 30 7.82 -12.82 16.96
C ILE A 30 6.37 -12.96 16.49
N LYS A 31 5.39 -12.72 17.38
CA LYS A 31 3.96 -12.74 17.02
C LYS A 31 3.61 -11.66 16.00
N GLY A 32 4.24 -10.48 16.10
CA GLY A 32 4.11 -9.41 15.11
C GLY A 32 4.65 -9.82 13.73
N GLN A 33 5.82 -10.45 13.67
CA GLN A 33 6.39 -10.97 12.43
C GLN A 33 5.56 -12.10 11.83
N GLU A 34 5.04 -13.03 12.63
CA GLU A 34 4.15 -14.09 12.13
C GLU A 34 2.85 -13.53 11.55
N MET A 35 2.29 -12.51 12.21
CA MET A 35 1.11 -11.79 11.73
C MET A 35 1.36 -11.10 10.38
N MET A 36 2.51 -10.44 10.22
CA MET A 36 2.87 -9.74 8.98
C MET A 36 3.37 -10.69 7.88
N ASN A 37 3.91 -11.85 8.24
CA ASN A 37 4.26 -12.92 7.31
C ASN A 37 3.03 -13.67 6.79
N ASN A 38 1.89 -13.60 7.47
CA ASN A 38 0.65 -14.15 6.95
C ASN A 38 -0.01 -13.16 5.99
N CYS A 39 0.06 -13.43 4.69
CA CYS A 39 -0.53 -12.57 3.66
C CYS A 39 -2.02 -12.30 3.90
N ALA A 40 -2.78 -13.26 4.41
CA ALA A 40 -4.19 -13.06 4.70
C ALA A 40 -4.38 -12.00 5.80
N VAL A 41 -3.62 -12.11 6.89
CA VAL A 41 -3.74 -11.19 8.03
C VAL A 41 -3.20 -9.81 7.69
N ARG A 42 -2.02 -9.72 7.05
CA ARG A 42 -1.44 -8.45 6.57
C ARG A 42 -2.42 -7.73 5.64
N SER A 43 -3.04 -8.45 4.71
CA SER A 43 -4.01 -7.88 3.77
C SER A 43 -5.28 -7.37 4.46
N VAL A 44 -5.85 -8.16 5.39
CA VAL A 44 -7.04 -7.74 6.15
C VAL A 44 -6.73 -6.50 6.99
N LEU A 45 -5.60 -6.49 7.69
CA LEU A 45 -5.17 -5.35 8.50
C LEU A 45 -5.01 -4.09 7.63
N SER A 46 -4.35 -4.21 6.47
CA SER A 46 -4.21 -3.10 5.53
C SER A 46 -5.57 -2.62 4.99
N GLY A 47 -6.50 -3.54 4.74
CA GLY A 47 -7.85 -3.23 4.29
C GLY A 47 -8.65 -2.49 5.37
N VAL A 48 -8.52 -2.87 6.63
CA VAL A 48 -9.15 -2.16 7.76
C VAL A 48 -8.56 -0.76 7.91
N MET A 49 -7.22 -0.63 7.85
CA MET A 49 -6.55 0.68 7.90
C MET A 49 -6.97 1.57 6.71
N GLY A 50 -6.98 1.03 5.50
CA GLY A 50 -7.46 1.73 4.31
C GLY A 50 -8.92 2.14 4.42
N GLY A 51 -9.79 1.25 4.90
CA GLY A 51 -11.20 1.55 5.16
C GLY A 51 -11.40 2.69 6.14
N GLY A 52 -10.63 2.71 7.23
CA GLY A 52 -10.63 3.80 8.21
C GLY A 52 -10.24 5.15 7.59
N LEU A 53 -9.17 5.17 6.78
CA LEU A 53 -8.76 6.35 6.02
C LEU A 53 -9.86 6.79 5.04
N GLY A 54 -10.52 5.85 4.37
CA GLY A 54 -11.62 6.14 3.45
C GLY A 54 -12.86 6.73 4.15
N VAL A 55 -13.18 6.29 5.37
CA VAL A 55 -14.24 6.91 6.18
C VAL A 55 -13.90 8.36 6.48
N LEU A 56 -12.67 8.61 6.95
CA LEU A 56 -12.19 9.93 7.33
C LEU A 56 -12.19 10.87 6.13
N MET A 57 -11.67 10.41 4.99
CA MET A 57 -11.64 11.19 3.77
C MET A 57 -13.04 11.47 3.21
N GLY A 58 -13.96 10.51 3.34
CA GLY A 58 -15.35 10.69 2.93
C GLY A 58 -16.16 11.64 3.83
N LEU A 59 -15.88 11.65 5.14
CA LEU A 59 -16.43 12.65 6.06
C LEU A 59 -15.86 14.04 5.77
N PHE A 60 -14.56 14.14 5.51
CA PHE A 60 -13.88 15.39 5.21
C PHE A 60 -14.43 16.04 3.93
N PHE A 61 -14.48 15.29 2.82
CA PHE A 61 -15.05 15.83 1.58
C PHE A 61 -16.56 16.06 1.69
N GLY A 62 -17.29 15.22 2.42
CA GLY A 62 -18.71 15.44 2.68
C GLY A 62 -18.99 16.70 3.52
N ALA A 63 -18.07 17.11 4.39
CA ALA A 63 -18.17 18.36 5.14
C ALA A 63 -17.82 19.60 4.28
N LEU A 64 -17.02 19.44 3.23
CA LEU A 64 -16.65 20.52 2.30
C LEU A 64 -17.73 20.78 1.23
N GLU A 65 -18.62 19.82 0.97
CA GLU A 65 -19.73 19.99 0.04
C GLU A 65 -20.77 20.99 0.61
N ASN A 66 -20.86 22.17 0.00
CA ASN A 66 -21.84 23.18 0.39
C ASN A 66 -23.28 22.76 -0.02
N PRO A 67 -24.27 22.84 0.87
CA PRO A 67 -25.65 22.44 0.60
C PRO A 67 -26.38 23.53 -0.20
N ILE A 68 -26.07 23.71 -1.48
CA ILE A 68 -26.70 24.75 -2.34
C ILE A 68 -28.05 24.27 -2.94
N MET A 69 -28.51 23.04 -2.64
CA MET A 69 -29.66 22.45 -3.33
C MET A 69 -30.69 21.87 -2.36
N SER A 70 -31.43 22.76 -1.69
CA SER A 70 -32.68 22.39 -1.02
C SER A 70 -33.47 23.63 -0.55
N GLU A 71 -33.94 24.46 -1.47
CA GLU A 71 -34.78 25.63 -1.15
C GLU A 71 -36.18 25.29 -0.61
N GLU A 72 -36.61 24.01 -0.66
CA GLU A 72 -37.93 23.55 -0.19
C GLU A 72 -37.95 22.71 1.10
N MET A 73 -36.80 22.40 1.71
CA MET A 73 -36.75 21.46 2.85
C MET A 73 -36.52 22.17 4.18
N THR A 74 -37.23 21.74 5.24
CA THR A 74 -37.02 22.24 6.61
C THR A 74 -35.55 22.03 7.03
N ALA A 75 -34.93 22.96 7.77
CA ALA A 75 -33.53 22.86 8.19
C ALA A 75 -33.15 21.51 8.82
N ARG A 76 -34.08 20.90 9.58
CA ARG A 76 -33.92 19.54 10.12
C ARG A 76 -33.87 18.46 9.04
N GLN A 77 -34.71 18.54 8.01
CA GLN A 77 -34.71 17.61 6.89
C GLN A 77 -33.44 17.76 6.04
N GLN A 78 -32.93 18.98 5.84
CA GLN A 78 -31.67 19.21 5.16
C GLN A 78 -30.49 18.58 5.92
N ILE A 79 -30.40 18.82 7.23
CA ILE A 79 -29.32 18.24 8.06
C ILE A 79 -29.38 16.70 8.03
N VAL A 80 -30.57 16.10 8.18
CA VAL A 80 -30.73 14.65 8.15
C VAL A 80 -30.42 14.08 6.77
N TYR A 81 -30.83 14.76 5.69
CA TYR A 81 -30.54 14.35 4.32
C TYR A 81 -29.05 14.44 4.00
N GLN A 82 -28.39 15.55 4.39
CA GLN A 82 -26.96 15.75 4.21
C GLN A 82 -26.15 14.74 5.02
N ALA A 83 -26.51 14.50 6.28
CA ALA A 83 -25.87 13.46 7.10
C ALA A 83 -26.01 12.07 6.46
N LYS A 84 -27.17 11.75 5.89
CA LYS A 84 -27.40 10.48 5.20
C LYS A 84 -26.61 10.37 3.90
N GLN A 85 -26.51 11.46 3.13
CA GLN A 85 -25.71 11.50 1.90
C GLN A 85 -24.22 11.41 2.19
N MET A 86 -23.72 12.19 3.16
CA MET A 86 -22.34 12.12 3.65
C MET A 86 -22.00 10.71 4.13
N GLY A 87 -22.88 10.07 4.91
CA GLY A 87 -22.69 8.70 5.37
C GLY A 87 -22.61 7.70 4.21
N ARG A 88 -23.49 7.82 3.20
CA ARG A 88 -23.45 6.94 2.01
C ARG A 88 -22.17 7.12 1.20
N LYS A 89 -21.73 8.37 0.97
CA LYS A 89 -20.48 8.67 0.27
C LYS A 89 -19.27 8.17 1.04
N SER A 90 -19.22 8.44 2.35
CA SER A 90 -18.16 7.95 3.23
C SER A 90 -18.05 6.43 3.23
N MET A 91 -19.18 5.72 3.30
CA MET A 91 -19.18 4.25 3.16
C MET A 91 -18.70 3.77 1.79
N SER A 92 -18.96 4.51 0.72
CA SER A 92 -18.43 4.19 -0.61
C SER A 92 -16.91 4.38 -0.67
N HIS A 93 -16.39 5.49 -0.11
CA HIS A 93 -14.96 5.73 -0.04
C HIS A 93 -14.25 4.68 0.82
N ALA A 94 -14.78 4.38 2.00
CA ALA A 94 -14.29 3.32 2.87
C ALA A 94 -14.15 1.98 2.13
N LYS A 95 -15.16 1.59 1.34
CA LYS A 95 -15.11 0.36 0.54
C LYS A 95 -13.99 0.40 -0.50
N THR A 96 -13.86 1.50 -1.24
CA THR A 96 -12.81 1.63 -2.25
C THR A 96 -11.42 1.54 -1.61
N PHE A 97 -11.17 2.29 -0.54
CA PHE A 97 -9.86 2.26 0.13
C PHE A 97 -9.57 0.95 0.86
N ALA A 98 -10.58 0.28 1.41
CA ALA A 98 -10.42 -1.04 2.00
C ALA A 98 -10.03 -2.08 0.95
N VAL A 99 -10.71 -2.09 -0.21
CA VAL A 99 -10.40 -3.01 -1.30
C VAL A 99 -9.04 -2.71 -1.92
N MET A 100 -8.71 -1.41 -2.12
CA MET A 100 -7.39 -0.97 -2.57
C MET A 100 -6.28 -1.50 -1.65
N GLY A 101 -6.39 -1.25 -0.34
CA GLY A 101 -5.40 -1.70 0.65
C GLY A 101 -5.25 -3.21 0.66
N LEU A 102 -6.37 -3.94 0.70
CA LEU A 102 -6.39 -5.40 0.70
C LEU A 102 -5.64 -5.97 -0.50
N ILE A 103 -5.96 -5.52 -1.72
CA ILE A 103 -5.35 -6.06 -2.95
C ILE A 103 -3.86 -5.70 -3.00
N PHE A 104 -3.51 -4.46 -2.64
CA PHE A 104 -2.12 -4.01 -2.66
C PHE A 104 -1.25 -4.85 -1.73
N SER A 105 -1.67 -4.99 -0.46
CA SER A 105 -0.92 -5.76 0.53
C SER A 105 -0.91 -7.26 0.22
N ALA A 106 -1.98 -7.80 -0.36
CA ALA A 106 -2.03 -9.20 -0.78
C ALA A 106 -1.04 -9.45 -1.93
N ALA A 107 -1.04 -8.58 -2.94
CA ALA A 107 -0.16 -8.69 -4.08
C ALA A 107 1.31 -8.56 -3.67
N GLU A 108 1.65 -7.56 -2.84
CA GLU A 108 3.01 -7.46 -2.28
C GLU A 108 3.41 -8.72 -1.55
N CYS A 109 2.63 -9.18 -0.57
CA CYS A 109 3.00 -10.34 0.24
C CYS A 109 3.15 -11.61 -0.59
N VAL A 110 2.28 -11.83 -1.59
CA VAL A 110 2.38 -13.00 -2.48
C VAL A 110 3.64 -12.92 -3.34
N VAL A 111 3.96 -11.75 -3.91
CA VAL A 111 5.17 -11.58 -4.73
C VAL A 111 6.43 -11.68 -3.87
N GLU A 112 6.43 -11.10 -2.67
CA GLU A 112 7.51 -11.20 -1.70
C GLU A 112 7.78 -12.66 -1.32
N LYS A 113 6.73 -13.45 -1.04
CA LYS A 113 6.88 -14.89 -0.75
C LYS A 113 7.40 -15.68 -1.95
N ALA A 114 6.99 -15.31 -3.17
CA ALA A 114 7.44 -15.99 -4.37
C ALA A 114 8.91 -15.66 -4.72
N ARG A 115 9.35 -14.42 -4.48
CA ARG A 115 10.69 -13.93 -4.87
C ARG A 115 11.70 -13.90 -3.73
N ALA A 116 11.26 -14.06 -2.48
CA ALA A 116 12.06 -13.98 -1.25
C ALA A 116 12.91 -12.69 -1.17
N LYS A 117 12.44 -11.60 -1.76
CA LYS A 117 13.08 -10.28 -1.79
C LYS A 117 12.00 -9.21 -1.74
N HIS A 118 12.27 -8.11 -1.03
CA HIS A 118 11.51 -6.88 -1.12
C HIS A 118 12.28 -5.91 -2.04
N ASP A 119 11.67 -5.55 -3.17
CA ASP A 119 12.24 -4.61 -4.12
C ASP A 119 11.13 -3.74 -4.74
N ILE A 120 11.52 -2.64 -5.37
CA ILE A 120 10.60 -1.71 -6.04
C ILE A 120 9.77 -2.34 -7.15
N THR A 121 10.24 -3.44 -7.72
CA THR A 121 9.49 -4.15 -8.76
C THR A 121 8.30 -4.90 -8.17
N ASN A 122 8.39 -5.40 -6.94
CA ASN A 122 7.24 -5.99 -6.25
C ASN A 122 6.17 -4.93 -6.01
N SER A 123 6.56 -3.73 -5.58
CA SER A 123 5.64 -2.61 -5.31
C SER A 123 5.02 -2.09 -6.60
N ALA A 124 5.77 -2.06 -7.71
CA ALA A 124 5.25 -1.75 -9.04
C ALA A 124 4.20 -2.79 -9.51
N VAL A 125 4.48 -4.08 -9.32
CA VAL A 125 3.56 -5.17 -9.67
C VAL A 125 2.32 -5.12 -8.79
N ALA A 126 2.46 -4.95 -7.48
CA ALA A 126 1.36 -4.81 -6.55
C ALA A 126 0.48 -3.59 -6.89
N GLY A 127 1.10 -2.45 -7.22
CA GLY A 127 0.42 -1.28 -7.74
C GLY A 127 -0.36 -1.58 -9.01
N CYS A 128 0.27 -2.18 -10.02
CA CYS A 128 -0.40 -2.55 -11.27
C CYS A 128 -1.57 -3.51 -11.06
N VAL A 129 -1.40 -4.56 -10.25
CA VAL A 129 -2.46 -5.52 -9.92
C VAL A 129 -3.62 -4.83 -9.23
N THR A 130 -3.34 -3.94 -8.29
CA THR A 130 -4.37 -3.16 -7.57
C THR A 130 -5.14 -2.26 -8.53
N GLY A 131 -4.45 -1.42 -9.29
CA GLY A 131 -5.08 -0.51 -10.25
C GLY A 131 -5.86 -1.24 -11.35
N GLY A 132 -5.31 -2.35 -11.85
CA GLY A 132 -5.97 -3.20 -12.83
C GLY A 132 -7.23 -3.88 -12.26
N ALA A 133 -7.15 -4.44 -11.06
CA ALA A 133 -8.28 -5.11 -10.41
C ALA A 133 -9.45 -4.15 -10.14
N LEU A 134 -9.16 -2.90 -9.79
CA LEU A 134 -10.18 -1.90 -9.50
C LEU A 134 -10.82 -1.31 -10.77
N ALA A 135 -10.05 -1.26 -11.85
CA ALA A 135 -10.54 -0.85 -13.16
C ALA A 135 -11.10 -1.99 -14.02
N ALA A 136 -11.11 -3.23 -13.53
CA ALA A 136 -11.52 -4.43 -14.28
C ALA A 136 -12.92 -4.30 -14.91
N LYS A 137 -13.87 -3.66 -14.20
CA LYS A 137 -15.24 -3.44 -14.70
C LYS A 137 -15.33 -2.35 -15.78
N GLY A 138 -14.29 -1.53 -15.94
CA GLY A 138 -14.21 -0.47 -16.95
C GLY A 138 -13.72 -0.95 -18.32
N GLY A 139 -13.48 -2.25 -18.49
CA GLY A 139 -12.96 -2.83 -19.72
C GLY A 139 -11.43 -2.85 -19.80
N PRO A 140 -10.87 -3.38 -20.90
CA PRO A 140 -9.43 -3.60 -21.03
C PRO A 140 -8.63 -2.29 -21.05
N GLN A 141 -9.12 -1.24 -21.70
CA GLN A 141 -8.42 0.05 -21.73
C GLN A 141 -8.33 0.69 -20.34
N ALA A 142 -9.43 0.69 -19.58
CA ALA A 142 -9.42 1.19 -18.21
C ALA A 142 -8.49 0.36 -17.31
N THR A 143 -8.47 -0.97 -17.50
CA THR A 143 -7.58 -1.88 -16.77
C THR A 143 -6.11 -1.57 -17.06
N CYS A 144 -5.73 -1.35 -18.32
CA CYS A 144 -4.37 -0.98 -18.69
C CYS A 144 -3.97 0.38 -18.11
N ILE A 145 -4.82 1.38 -18.22
CA ILE A 145 -4.57 2.71 -17.65
C ILE A 145 -4.44 2.62 -16.13
N GLY A 146 -5.33 1.86 -15.46
CA GLY A 146 -5.29 1.63 -14.02
C GLY A 146 -4.00 0.95 -13.58
N CYS A 147 -3.58 -0.11 -14.27
CA CYS A 147 -2.32 -0.82 -13.99
C CYS A 147 -1.11 0.11 -14.14
N VAL A 148 -0.99 0.83 -15.26
CA VAL A 148 0.14 1.73 -15.50
C VAL A 148 0.15 2.88 -14.49
N GLY A 149 -1.01 3.48 -14.21
CA GLY A 149 -1.14 4.57 -13.25
C GLY A 149 -0.75 4.18 -11.84
N PHE A 150 -1.33 3.10 -11.30
CA PHE A 150 -1.00 2.64 -9.95
C PHE A 150 0.41 2.07 -9.85
N GLY A 151 0.88 1.34 -10.86
CA GLY A 151 2.26 0.83 -10.89
C GLY A 151 3.28 1.97 -10.88
N ALA A 152 3.08 3.01 -11.68
CA ALA A 152 3.94 4.18 -11.69
C ALA A 152 3.88 4.97 -10.37
N PHE A 153 2.68 5.13 -9.79
CA PHE A 153 2.50 5.80 -8.50
C PHE A 153 3.25 5.06 -7.37
N SER A 154 3.14 3.74 -7.30
CA SER A 154 3.85 2.93 -6.31
C SER A 154 5.37 3.08 -6.42
N VAL A 155 5.92 3.04 -7.64
CA VAL A 155 7.35 3.29 -7.89
C VAL A 155 7.77 4.69 -7.47
N ALA A 156 6.94 5.70 -7.76
CA ALA A 156 7.24 7.08 -7.39
C ALA A 156 7.29 7.27 -5.87
N ILE A 157 6.36 6.66 -5.13
CA ILE A 157 6.35 6.71 -3.67
C ILE A 157 7.56 5.99 -3.08
N GLU A 158 7.90 4.80 -3.56
CA GLU A 158 9.09 4.10 -3.08
C GLU A 158 10.37 4.90 -3.32
N LYS A 159 10.58 5.42 -4.54
CA LYS A 159 11.73 6.28 -4.83
C LYS A 159 11.76 7.55 -3.99
N PHE A 160 10.60 8.08 -3.65
CA PHE A 160 10.51 9.24 -2.77
C PHE A 160 10.94 8.87 -1.34
N MET A 161 10.45 7.76 -0.80
CA MET A 161 10.83 7.27 0.53
C MET A 161 12.31 6.89 0.61
N GLU A 162 12.85 6.21 -0.42
CA GLU A 162 14.27 5.87 -0.53
C GLU A 162 15.19 7.09 -0.57
N ARG A 163 14.72 8.22 -1.13
CA ARG A 163 15.52 9.45 -1.18
C ARG A 163 15.46 10.27 0.11
N HIS A 164 14.45 10.07 0.95
CA HIS A 164 14.22 10.85 2.16
C HIS A 164 14.45 10.08 3.46
N THR A 165 14.81 8.79 3.37
CA THR A 165 15.21 7.94 4.49
C THR A 165 16.68 7.56 4.31
#